data_AF-A0A843AWC5-F1
#
_entry.id   AF-A0A843AWC5-F1
#
_cell.length_a   1.000
_cell.length_b   1.000
_cell.length_c   1.000
_cell.angle_alpha   90.00
_cell.angle_beta   90.00
_cell.angle_gamma   90.00
#
_symmetry.space_group_name_H-M   'P 1'
#
loop_
_entity.id
_entity.type
_entity.pdbx_description
1 polymer ?
#
loop_
_entity_poly.entity_id
_entity_poly.type
_entity_poly.pdbx_seq_one_letter_code
_entity_poly.pdbx_strand_id
1 'polypeptide(L)' 'MTDDAPSRFPRLRKYELRINLALTIVFLILLAAGVLLNSGVIAGLSFLMVIFFATYTVYAYVRRDL' A
#
# COMPACT_ATOMS: atom_id res chain seq x y z
N MET A 1 20.12 -20.88 1.87
CA MET A 1 20.57 -19.79 0.97
C MET A 1 19.40 -18.84 0.86
N THR A 2 19.43 -17.75 1.62
CA THR A 2 18.44 -16.67 1.55
C THR A 2 18.92 -15.71 0.47
N ASP A 3 18.39 -15.89 -0.75
CA ASP A 3 18.56 -14.96 -1.87
C ASP A 3 17.74 -13.67 -1.62
N ASP A 4 18.08 -12.95 -0.55
CA ASP A 4 17.62 -11.58 -0.39
C ASP A 4 18.41 -10.70 -1.36
N ALA A 5 17.82 -10.43 -2.53
CA ALA A 5 18.31 -9.44 -3.47
C ALA A 5 18.77 -8.20 -2.71
N PRO A 6 20.01 -7.71 -2.91
CA PRO A 6 20.59 -6.66 -2.09
C PRO A 6 19.74 -5.39 -2.26
N SER A 7 18.91 -5.10 -1.25
CA SER A 7 18.13 -3.88 -1.25
C SER A 7 19.12 -2.73 -1.22
N ARG A 8 19.22 -1.97 -2.33
CA ARG A 8 20.15 -0.83 -2.47
C ARG A 8 19.98 0.22 -1.36
N PHE A 9 18.88 0.19 -0.59
CA PHE A 9 18.63 1.10 0.52
C PHE A 9 17.95 0.42 1.73
N PRO A 10 18.70 -0.19 2.66
CA PRO A 10 18.14 -0.89 3.83
C PRO A 10 17.35 0.03 4.76
N ARG A 11 17.62 1.36 4.75
CA ARG A 11 16.87 2.35 5.53
C ARG A 11 15.44 2.56 5.05
N LEU A 12 15.18 2.44 3.74
CA LEU A 12 13.84 2.62 3.16
C LEU A 12 12.92 1.43 3.50
N ARG A 13 13.47 0.22 3.63
CA ARG A 13 12.74 -1.01 4.01
C ARG A 13 12.05 -0.88 5.38
N LYS A 14 12.59 -0.07 6.30
CA LYS A 14 11.96 0.18 7.62
C LYS A 14 10.70 1.05 7.52
N TYR A 15 10.63 1.91 6.52
CA TYR A 15 9.52 2.84 6.32
C TYR A 15 8.51 2.35 5.28
N GLU A 16 8.90 1.43 4.40
CA GLU A 16 8.05 0.86 3.35
C GLU A 16 6.69 0.35 3.87
N LEU A 17 6.68 -0.45 4.95
CA LEU A 17 5.43 -0.90 5.58
C LEU A 17 4.54 0.27 6.03
N ARG A 18 5.14 1.27 6.70
CA ARG A 18 4.41 2.43 7.22
C ARG A 18 3.86 3.30 6.08
N ILE A 19 4.63 3.44 5.00
CA ILE A 19 4.23 4.19 3.81
C ILE A 19 3.08 3.48 3.10
N ASN A 20 3.20 2.19 2.83
CA ASN A 20 2.13 1.42 2.18
C ASN A 20 0.86 1.40 3.02
N LEU A 21 0.98 1.25 4.35
CA LEU A 21 -0.16 1.32 5.26
C LEU A 21 -0.83 2.70 5.26
N ALA A 22 -0.04 3.78 5.34
CA ALA A 22 -0.56 5.14 5.28
C ALA A 22 -1.27 5.42 3.95
N LEU A 23 -0.68 5.01 2.82
CA LEU A 23 -1.28 5.14 1.50
C LEU A 23 -2.58 4.33 1.39
N THR A 24 -2.62 3.12 1.94
CA THR A 24 -3.86 2.31 2.00
C THR A 24 -4.97 3.08 2.70
N ILE A 25 -4.69 3.70 3.85
CA ILE A 25 -5.67 4.50 4.61
C ILE A 25 -6.12 5.72 3.78
N VAL A 26 -5.19 6.44 3.15
CA VAL A 26 -5.53 7.60 2.29
C VAL A 26 -6.46 7.17 1.16
N PHE A 27 -6.18 6.06 0.49
CA PHE A 27 -7.03 5.58 -0.60
C PHE A 27 -8.37 5.02 -0.13
N LEU A 28 -8.48 4.50 1.10
CA LEU A 28 -9.78 4.19 1.70
C LEU A 28 -10.64 5.44 1.92
N ILE A 29 -10.02 6.55 2.36
CA ILE A 29 -10.70 7.84 2.51
C ILE A 29 -11.15 8.36 1.14
N LEU A 30 -10.29 8.28 0.12
CA LEU A 30 -10.64 8.70 -1.24
C LEU A 30 -11.71 7.81 -1.87
N LEU A 31 -11.72 6.51 -1.57
CA LEU A 31 -12.78 5.61 -1.98
C LEU A 31 -14.12 6.04 -1.37
N ALA A 32 -14.15 6.29 -0.06
CA ALA A 32 -15.35 6.80 0.61
C ALA A 32 -15.81 8.14 0.03
N ALA A 33 -14.88 9.06 -0.22
CA ALA A 33 -15.17 10.34 -0.86
C ALA A 33 -15.72 10.17 -2.28
N GLY A 34 -15.15 9.25 -3.08
CA GLY A 34 -15.63 8.94 -4.42
C GLY A 34 -17.05 8.39 -4.43
N VAL A 35 -17.39 7.53 -3.46
CA VAL A 35 -18.76 7.02 -3.25
C VAL A 35 -19.71 8.15 -2.84
N LEU A 36 -19.32 8.99 -1.87
CA LEU A 36 -20.14 10.12 -1.40
C LEU A 36 -20.42 11.16 -2.49
N LEU A 37 -19.43 11.41 -3.36
CA LEU A 37 -19.56 12.32 -4.49
C LEU A 37 -20.22 11.69 -5.72
N ASN A 38 -20.62 10.41 -5.64
CA ASN A 38 -21.14 9.62 -6.75
C ASN A 38 -20.24 9.65 -8.00
N SER A 39 -18.92 9.71 -7.78
CA SER A 39 -17.92 9.75 -8.84
C SER A 39 -17.31 8.36 -9.02
N GLY A 40 -17.82 7.63 -10.01
CA GLY A 40 -17.33 6.29 -10.35
C GLY A 40 -15.85 6.26 -10.71
N VAL A 41 -15.31 7.33 -11.29
CA VAL A 41 -13.88 7.45 -11.63
C VAL A 41 -13.02 7.51 -10.37
N ILE A 42 -13.38 8.37 -9.41
CA ILE A 42 -12.63 8.52 -8.15
C ILE A 42 -12.74 7.24 -7.33
N ALA A 43 -13.94 6.67 -7.22
CA ALA A 43 -14.17 5.42 -6.50
C ALA A 43 -13.37 4.25 -7.13
N GLY A 44 -13.43 4.10 -8.46
CA GLY A 44 -12.72 3.04 -9.17
C GLY A 44 -11.20 3.13 -9.03
N LEU A 45 -10.62 4.31 -9.26
CA LEU A 45 -9.17 4.52 -9.11
C LEU A 45 -8.71 4.30 -7.67
N SER A 46 -9.48 4.81 -6.70
CA SER A 46 -9.16 4.64 -5.29
C SER A 46 -9.23 3.17 -4.88
N PHE A 47 -10.22 2.42 -5.37
CA PHE A 47 -10.35 0.99 -5.10
C PHE A 47 -9.13 0.19 -5.60
N LEU A 48 -8.69 0.44 -6.83
CA LEU A 48 -7.50 -0.20 -7.39
C LEU A 48 -6.25 0.11 -6.55
N MET A 49 -6.10 1.35 -6.10
CA MET A 49 -4.97 1.76 -5.27
C MET A 49 -5.04 1.13 -3.87
N VAL A 50 -6.22 0.99 -3.27
CA VAL A 50 -6.39 0.25 -2.00
C VAL A 50 -5.89 -1.20 -2.17
N ILE A 51 -6.30 -1.90 -3.22
CA ILE A 51 -5.85 -3.28 -3.47
C ILE A 51 -4.32 -3.35 -3.58
N PHE A 52 -3.75 -2.44 -4.37
CA PHE A 52 -2.31 -2.38 -4.59
C PHE A 52 -1.54 -2.16 -3.26
N PHE A 53 -1.86 -1.09 -2.53
CA PHE A 53 -1.15 -0.77 -1.30
C PHE A 53 -1.43 -1.75 -0.17
N ALA A 54 -2.63 -2.33 -0.07
CA ALA A 54 -2.93 -3.37 0.89
C ALA A 54 -2.08 -4.62 0.64
N THR A 55 -1.97 -5.05 -0.63
CA THR A 55 -1.13 -6.20 -1.01
C THR A 55 0.34 -5.96 -0.68
N TYR A 56 0.85 -4.78 -1.01
CA TYR A 56 2.23 -4.40 -0.66
C TYR A 56 2.45 -4.22 0.84
N THR A 57 1.43 -3.82 1.59
CA THR A 57 1.49 -3.78 3.06
C THR A 57 1.63 -5.18 3.63
N VAL A 58 0.83 -6.15 3.16
CA VAL A 58 0.91 -7.55 3.58
C VAL A 58 2.27 -8.15 3.19
N TYR A 59 2.72 -7.91 1.97
CA TYR A 59 4.03 -8.38 1.51
C TYR A 59 5.18 -7.82 2.35
N ALA A 60 5.18 -6.50 2.61
CA ALA A 60 6.17 -5.85 3.46
C ALA A 60 6.11 -6.31 4.92
N TYR A 61 4.93 -6.73 5.40
CA TYR A 61 4.76 -7.30 6.74
C TYR A 61 5.39 -8.69 6.82
N VAL A 62 5.03 -9.61 5.92
CA VAL A 62 5.59 -10.97 5.88
C VAL A 62 7.12 -10.94 5.69
N ARG A 63 7.63 -10.06 4.81
CA ARG A 63 9.07 -9.91 4.56
C ARG A 63 9.84 -9.18 5.66
N ARG A 64 9.15 -8.66 6.68
CA ARG A 64 9.79 -8.10 7.89
C ARG A 64 10.04 -9.16 8.95
N ASP A 65 9.22 -10.20 8.97
CA ASP A 65 9.32 -11.32 9.92
C ASP A 65 10.22 -12.46 9.41
N LEU A 66 10.57 -12.47 8.12
CA LEU A 66 11.60 -13.30 7.48
C LEU A 66 12.97 -12.62 7.51
#